data_AF-X0VFE2-F1
#
_entry.id   AF-X0VFE2-F1
#
_cell.length_a   1.000
_cell.length_b   1.000
_cell.length_c   1.000
_cell.angle_alpha   90.00
_cell.angle_beta   90.00
_cell.angle_gamma   90.00
#
_symmetry.space_group_name_H-M   'P 1'
#
loop_
_entity.id
_entity.type
_entity.pdbx_description
1 polymer ?
#
loop_
_entity_poly.entity_id
_entity_poly.type
_entity_poly.pdbx_seq_one_letter_code
_entity_poly.pdbx_strand_id
1 'polypeptide(L)'
;LGDAGYETYLCGLQHVFGSGQAGKFGYQHVLTSETEAENTVKHAAGFLRERKRRDKPFFLKVGFFEVHRKGGSFKHRNYDPNKAVHIPKYLADTAVMREDLGRFQEDIRYFDSCVGRILDALEAGACSGNTLVIFTVDHGIPYPGAKWCLRDAGIEVPLVMYLRGSALSGGKVYEELISHVDVLPTLLDWIGVRKPSNLEGVSFSAYLQKGEFRP
;
A
#
# COMPACT_ATOMS: atom_id res chain seq x y z
N LEU A 1 17.37 -6.89 0.97
CA LEU A 1 17.50 -5.50 0.46
C LEU A 1 18.71 -4.79 1.04
N GLY A 2 18.88 -4.74 2.37
CA GLY A 2 20.08 -4.18 3.00
C GLY A 2 21.39 -4.76 2.44
N ASP A 3 21.48 -6.09 2.35
CA ASP A 3 22.63 -6.80 1.77
C ASP A 3 22.86 -6.50 0.27
N ALA A 4 21.84 -6.01 -0.43
CA ALA A 4 21.91 -5.58 -1.82
C ALA A 4 22.21 -4.07 -1.96
N GLY A 5 22.57 -3.39 -0.87
CA GLY A 5 22.96 -1.97 -0.87
C GLY A 5 21.82 -0.98 -0.75
N TYR A 6 20.58 -1.43 -0.50
CA TYR A 6 19.43 -0.56 -0.26
C TYR A 6 19.42 -0.05 1.19
N GLU A 7 19.08 1.23 1.37
CA GLU A 7 18.65 1.76 2.65
C GLU A 7 17.18 1.39 2.91
N THR A 8 16.84 0.94 4.11
CA THR A 8 15.49 0.44 4.44
C THR A 8 14.85 1.28 5.54
N TYR A 9 13.69 1.86 5.22
CA TYR A 9 12.98 2.81 6.07
C TYR A 9 11.57 2.32 6.38
N LEU A 10 11.20 2.39 7.66
CA LEU A 10 9.83 2.27 8.12
C LEU A 10 9.27 3.66 8.46
N CYS A 11 8.11 3.99 7.92
CA CYS A 11 7.35 5.20 8.25
C CYS A 11 5.94 4.78 8.68
N GLY A 12 5.65 4.89 9.97
CA GLY A 12 4.34 4.57 10.54
C GLY A 12 4.10 3.09 10.81
N LEU A 13 2.87 2.62 10.56
CA LEU A 13 2.38 1.32 11.03
C LEU A 13 3.14 0.14 10.39
N GLN A 14 3.40 -0.94 11.13
CA GLN A 14 3.81 -2.25 10.57
C GLN A 14 2.99 -3.44 11.07
N HIS A 15 2.50 -3.38 12.32
CA HIS A 15 1.52 -4.32 12.89
C HIS A 15 1.90 -5.82 12.89
N VAL A 16 3.20 -6.14 12.87
CA VAL A 16 3.74 -7.51 13.01
C VAL A 16 4.43 -7.73 14.36
N PHE A 17 5.21 -6.76 14.86
CA PHE A 17 5.84 -6.83 16.19
C PHE A 17 5.47 -5.65 17.10
N GLY A 18 5.85 -5.76 18.38
CA GLY A 18 5.77 -4.66 19.33
C GLY A 18 6.59 -3.43 18.90
N SER A 19 6.25 -2.27 19.47
CA SER A 19 6.94 -1.01 19.21
C SER A 19 8.46 -1.12 19.47
N GLY A 20 9.26 -0.41 18.67
CA GLY A 20 10.72 -0.41 18.80
C GLY A 20 11.43 -1.64 18.21
N GLN A 21 10.72 -2.60 17.62
CA GLN A 21 11.32 -3.84 17.08
C GLN A 21 11.52 -3.84 15.55
N ALA A 22 11.49 -2.67 14.90
CA ALA A 22 11.61 -2.56 13.44
C ALA A 22 12.91 -3.18 12.88
N GLY A 23 14.02 -3.09 13.63
CA GLY A 23 15.29 -3.72 13.25
C GLY A 23 15.22 -5.25 13.09
N LYS A 24 14.29 -5.93 13.79
CA LYS A 24 14.09 -7.37 13.62
C LYS A 24 13.55 -7.75 12.23
N PHE A 25 12.92 -6.81 11.52
CA PHE A 25 12.45 -6.98 10.14
C PHE A 25 13.46 -6.46 9.10
N GLY A 26 14.67 -6.09 9.52
CA GLY A 26 15.71 -5.59 8.63
C GLY A 26 15.53 -4.13 8.23
N TYR A 27 14.64 -3.36 8.88
CA TYR A 27 14.60 -1.91 8.73
C TYR A 27 15.78 -1.27 9.47
N GLN A 28 16.60 -0.52 8.74
CA GLN A 28 17.75 0.20 9.29
C GLN A 28 17.33 1.53 9.93
N HIS A 29 16.23 2.11 9.47
CA HIS A 29 15.76 3.42 9.89
C HIS A 29 14.25 3.43 10.14
N VAL A 30 13.83 4.20 11.15
CA VAL A 30 12.42 4.47 11.45
C VAL A 30 12.22 5.98 11.39
N LEU A 31 11.42 6.45 10.44
CA LEU A 31 11.13 7.88 10.26
C LEU A 31 10.13 8.39 11.30
N THR A 32 9.15 7.55 11.65
CA THR A 32 8.18 7.80 12.71
C THR A 32 7.48 6.48 13.10
N SER A 33 7.05 6.37 14.36
CA SER A 33 6.17 5.31 14.85
C SER A 33 4.70 5.73 14.91
N GLU A 34 4.38 6.96 14.50
CA GLU A 34 3.01 7.45 14.44
C GLU A 34 2.24 6.81 13.30
N THR A 35 0.98 6.48 13.56
CA THR A 35 0.17 5.67 12.63
C THR A 35 -0.95 6.44 11.95
N GLU A 36 -1.24 7.66 12.40
CA GLU A 36 -2.28 8.49 11.78
C GLU A 36 -1.76 9.10 10.48
N ALA A 37 -2.57 9.04 9.43
CA ALA A 37 -2.15 9.37 8.08
C ALA A 37 -1.51 10.75 7.94
N GLU A 38 -2.08 11.79 8.56
CA GLU A 38 -1.52 13.14 8.53
C GLU A 38 -0.04 13.20 8.95
N ASN A 39 0.29 12.49 10.04
CA ASN A 39 1.62 12.51 10.62
C ASN A 39 2.58 11.62 9.81
N THR A 40 2.14 10.42 9.43
CA THR A 40 2.92 9.53 8.58
C THR A 40 3.25 10.19 7.23
N VAL A 41 2.29 10.91 6.63
CA VAL A 41 2.48 11.68 5.38
C VAL A 41 3.55 12.74 5.55
N LYS A 42 3.53 13.52 6.63
CA LYS A 42 4.54 14.56 6.89
C LYS A 42 5.97 13.99 6.84
N HIS A 43 6.21 12.87 7.50
CA HIS A 43 7.53 12.25 7.54
C HIS A 43 7.93 11.60 6.20
N ALA A 44 7.00 10.89 5.55
CA ALA A 44 7.26 10.27 4.25
C ALA A 44 7.54 11.33 3.16
N ALA A 45 6.71 12.38 3.10
CA ALA A 45 6.87 13.47 2.15
C ALA A 45 8.16 14.27 2.39
N GLY A 46 8.51 14.53 3.66
CA GLY A 46 9.76 15.18 4.02
C GLY A 46 10.98 14.37 3.55
N PHE A 47 11.00 13.08 3.88
CA PHE A 47 12.04 12.16 3.41
C PHE A 47 12.21 12.21 1.89
N LEU A 48 11.11 12.07 1.13
CA LEU A 48 11.14 12.04 -0.32
C LEU A 48 11.64 13.35 -0.95
N ARG A 49 11.29 14.51 -0.38
CA ARG A 49 11.75 15.83 -0.84
C ARG A 49 13.25 16.04 -0.61
N GLU A 50 13.79 15.48 0.47
CA GLU A 50 15.19 15.63 0.83
C GLU A 50 16.11 14.66 0.08
N ARG A 51 15.57 13.60 -0.55
CA ARG A 51 16.37 12.65 -1.32
C ARG A 51 17.03 13.29 -2.52
N LYS A 52 18.31 12.95 -2.71
CA LYS A 52 19.14 13.37 -3.83
C LYS A 52 19.38 12.19 -4.75
N ARG A 53 19.56 12.48 -6.05
CA ARG A 53 19.83 11.46 -7.08
C ARG A 53 21.09 10.62 -6.82
N ARG A 54 22.05 11.13 -6.04
CA ARG A 54 23.31 10.46 -5.69
C ARG A 54 23.24 9.61 -4.42
N ASP A 55 22.12 9.66 -3.70
CA ASP A 55 21.95 8.84 -2.50
C ASP A 55 21.83 7.36 -2.89
N LYS A 56 22.00 6.47 -1.90
CA LYS A 56 21.81 5.02 -2.10
C LYS A 56 20.38 4.72 -2.57
N PRO A 57 20.13 3.58 -3.24
CA PRO A 57 18.76 3.14 -3.49
C PRO A 57 18.04 2.91 -2.15
N PHE A 58 16.73 3.14 -2.09
CA PHE A 58 15.96 3.03 -0.85
C PHE A 58 14.75 2.11 -1.01
N PHE A 59 14.33 1.53 0.10
CA PHE A 59 13.01 0.93 0.30
C PHE A 59 12.33 1.69 1.44
N LEU A 60 11.19 2.31 1.14
CA LEU A 60 10.39 3.05 2.11
C LEU A 60 9.04 2.36 2.25
N LYS A 61 8.78 1.78 3.42
CA LYS A 61 7.45 1.27 3.78
C LYS A 61 6.69 2.37 4.51
N VAL A 62 5.60 2.83 3.93
CA VAL A 62 4.68 3.78 4.58
C VAL A 62 3.44 3.02 5.05
N GLY A 63 3.10 3.14 6.33
CA GLY A 63 1.98 2.41 6.95
C GLY A 63 1.03 3.33 7.68
N PHE A 64 -0.26 3.09 7.47
CA PHE A 64 -1.34 3.93 7.97
C PHE A 64 -2.28 3.12 8.84
N PHE A 65 -2.92 3.79 9.79
CA PHE A 65 -4.03 3.23 10.55
C PHE A 65 -5.35 3.40 9.79
N GLU A 66 -5.54 4.55 9.12
CA GLU A 66 -6.67 4.75 8.22
C GLU A 66 -6.66 3.68 7.10
N VAL A 67 -7.79 3.08 6.75
CA VAL A 67 -9.18 3.40 7.11
C VAL A 67 -9.76 2.47 8.21
N HIS A 68 -8.92 1.97 9.11
CA HIS A 68 -9.37 1.07 10.19
C HIS A 68 -10.32 1.77 11.17
N ARG A 69 -11.32 1.04 11.67
CA ARG A 69 -12.22 1.53 12.72
C ARG A 69 -11.43 1.78 14.02
N LYS A 70 -11.63 2.95 14.65
CA LYS A 70 -11.08 3.29 15.97
C LYS A 70 -12.23 3.39 16.97
N GLY A 71 -12.25 2.52 17.98
CA GLY A 71 -13.33 2.49 18.97
C GLY A 71 -14.72 2.17 18.37
N GLY A 72 -14.76 1.39 17.27
CA GLY A 72 -16.01 0.98 16.61
C GLY A 72 -16.49 1.88 15.47
N SER A 73 -15.94 3.10 15.33
CA SER A 73 -16.34 4.05 14.27
C SER A 73 -15.19 4.48 13.37
N PHE A 74 -15.56 5.00 12.20
CA PHE A 74 -14.67 5.72 11.29
C PHE A 74 -14.38 7.14 11.82
N LYS A 75 -13.19 7.66 11.51
CA LYS A 75 -12.67 8.89 12.13
C LYS A 75 -13.34 10.14 11.55
N HIS A 76 -13.51 10.20 10.24
CA HIS A 76 -14.09 11.34 9.54
C HIS A 76 -15.61 11.23 9.55
N ARG A 77 -16.23 12.17 10.26
CA ARG A 77 -17.68 12.24 10.48
C ARG A 77 -18.40 13.15 9.50
N ASN A 78 -17.67 13.84 8.62
CA ASN A 78 -18.22 14.74 7.60
C ASN A 78 -18.81 13.98 6.41
N TYR A 79 -19.58 12.93 6.71
CA TYR A 79 -20.38 12.22 5.73
C TYR A 79 -21.58 13.10 5.34
N ASP A 80 -21.73 13.33 4.04
CA ASP A 80 -22.95 13.92 3.48
C ASP A 80 -23.98 12.81 3.19
N PRO A 81 -25.12 12.78 3.91
CA PRO A 81 -26.16 11.77 3.70
C PRO A 81 -26.79 11.78 2.30
N ASN A 82 -26.64 12.88 1.56
CA ASN A 82 -27.17 13.02 0.21
C ASN A 82 -26.18 12.50 -0.85
N LYS A 83 -24.92 12.25 -0.49
CA LYS A 83 -23.92 11.72 -1.40
C LYS A 83 -24.19 10.25 -1.67
N ALA A 84 -24.09 9.86 -2.94
CA ALA A 84 -24.21 8.46 -3.32
C ALA A 84 -23.16 7.60 -2.58
N VAL A 85 -23.62 6.50 -2.00
CA VAL A 85 -22.80 5.53 -1.27
C VAL A 85 -22.78 4.24 -2.07
N HIS A 86 -21.59 3.73 -2.39
CA HIS A 86 -21.48 2.39 -2.95
C HIS A 86 -21.77 1.34 -1.88
N ILE A 87 -22.74 0.46 -2.14
CA ILE A 87 -23.06 -0.66 -1.26
C ILE A 87 -22.65 -1.95 -1.97
N PRO A 88 -21.65 -2.70 -1.44
CA PRO A 88 -21.31 -4.01 -1.97
C PRO A 88 -22.52 -4.92 -2.05
N LYS A 89 -22.67 -5.65 -3.16
CA LYS A 89 -23.87 -6.46 -3.47
C LYS A 89 -24.23 -7.49 -2.40
N TYR A 90 -23.26 -7.94 -1.60
CA TYR A 90 -23.46 -8.93 -0.54
C TYR A 90 -23.96 -8.32 0.78
N LEU A 91 -24.04 -6.99 0.89
CA LEU A 91 -24.51 -6.27 2.07
C LEU A 91 -25.95 -5.81 1.89
N ALA A 92 -26.72 -5.84 2.98
CA ALA A 92 -28.08 -5.37 3.00
C ALA A 92 -28.14 -3.83 2.89
N ASP A 93 -28.94 -3.36 1.94
CA ASP A 93 -29.19 -1.94 1.75
C ASP A 93 -30.18 -1.41 2.80
N THR A 94 -29.63 -0.93 3.92
CA THR A 94 -30.38 -0.35 5.04
C THR A 94 -29.85 1.05 5.34
N ALA A 95 -30.65 1.89 6.01
CA ALA A 95 -30.22 3.22 6.41
C ALA A 95 -28.93 3.19 7.27
N VAL A 96 -28.84 2.24 8.21
CA VAL A 96 -27.65 2.03 9.05
C VAL A 96 -26.42 1.67 8.21
N MET A 97 -26.58 0.77 7.23
CA MET A 97 -25.48 0.38 6.34
C MET A 97 -25.03 1.53 5.44
N ARG A 98 -25.96 2.31 4.90
CA ARG A 98 -25.65 3.50 4.08
C ARG A 98 -24.87 4.53 4.86
N GLU A 99 -25.27 4.82 6.09
CA GLU A 99 -24.57 5.77 6.96
C GLU A 99 -23.15 5.29 7.27
N ASP A 100 -22.99 4.01 7.63
CA ASP A 100 -21.69 3.45 7.99
C ASP A 100 -20.73 3.36 6.80
N LEU A 101 -21.19 2.86 5.64
CA LEU A 101 -20.42 2.86 4.39
C LEU A 101 -20.12 4.27 3.89
N GLY A 102 -21.04 5.21 4.13
CA GLY A 102 -20.85 6.62 3.82
C GLY A 102 -19.66 7.22 4.56
N ARG A 103 -19.56 6.94 5.86
CA ARG A 103 -18.40 7.32 6.69
C ARG A 103 -17.13 6.58 6.27
N PHE A 104 -17.21 5.29 5.99
CA PHE A 104 -16.07 4.51 5.48
C PHE A 104 -15.50 5.10 4.20
N GLN A 105 -16.36 5.44 3.24
CA GLN A 105 -15.95 6.04 1.98
C GLN A 105 -15.42 7.47 2.16
N GLU A 106 -15.85 8.20 3.18
CA GLU A 106 -15.23 9.50 3.53
C GLU A 106 -13.83 9.32 4.14
N ASP A 107 -13.64 8.34 5.02
CA ASP A 107 -12.30 7.96 5.50
C ASP A 107 -11.37 7.56 4.35
N ILE A 108 -11.89 6.84 3.34
CA ILE A 108 -11.13 6.51 2.13
C ILE A 108 -10.74 7.78 1.36
N ARG A 109 -11.67 8.73 1.17
CA ARG A 109 -11.37 10.00 0.46
C ARG A 109 -10.32 10.82 1.18
N TYR A 110 -10.41 10.91 2.51
CA TYR A 110 -9.38 11.55 3.31
C TYR A 110 -8.04 10.84 3.14
N PHE A 111 -8.02 9.51 3.27
CA PHE A 111 -6.81 8.72 3.12
C PHE A 111 -6.18 8.86 1.72
N ASP A 112 -6.99 8.88 0.67
CA ASP A 112 -6.56 9.12 -0.71
C ASP A 112 -5.86 10.48 -0.84
N SER A 113 -6.43 11.55 -0.24
CA SER A 113 -5.79 12.87 -0.22
C SER A 113 -4.44 12.89 0.50
N CYS A 114 -4.30 12.07 1.56
CA CYS A 114 -3.04 11.87 2.29
C CYS A 114 -2.00 11.16 1.41
N VAL A 115 -2.39 10.08 0.72
CA VAL A 115 -1.51 9.37 -0.22
C VAL A 115 -1.08 10.29 -1.36
N GLY A 116 -2.00 11.09 -1.91
CA GLY A 116 -1.71 12.09 -2.94
C GLY A 116 -0.56 13.02 -2.56
N ARG A 117 -0.52 13.52 -1.32
CA ARG A 117 0.57 14.38 -0.83
C ARG A 117 1.94 13.70 -0.79
N ILE A 118 1.99 12.38 -0.57
CA ILE A 118 3.25 11.60 -0.65
C ILE A 118 3.68 11.48 -2.11
N LEU A 119 2.74 11.19 -3.01
CA LEU A 119 3.01 11.09 -4.43
C LEU A 119 3.47 12.43 -5.02
N ASP A 120 2.84 13.54 -4.63
CA ASP A 120 3.27 14.90 -5.01
C ASP A 120 4.69 15.20 -4.53
N ALA A 121 5.04 14.77 -3.31
CA ALA A 121 6.38 14.94 -2.77
C ALA A 121 7.42 14.08 -3.50
N LEU A 122 7.07 12.84 -3.88
CA LEU A 122 7.91 11.99 -4.72
C LEU A 122 8.12 12.63 -6.09
N GLU A 123 7.05 13.13 -6.71
CA GLU A 123 7.06 13.70 -8.05
C GLU A 123 7.93 14.95 -8.14
N ALA A 124 7.82 15.83 -7.14
CA ALA A 124 8.66 17.03 -7.02
C ALA A 124 10.12 16.73 -6.65
N GLY A 125 10.41 15.53 -6.15
CA GLY A 125 11.72 15.10 -5.68
C GLY A 125 12.64 14.61 -6.81
N ALA A 126 13.95 14.51 -6.51
CA ALA A 126 14.97 14.11 -7.47
C ALA A 126 14.89 12.62 -7.89
N CYS A 127 14.08 11.81 -7.20
CA CYS A 127 13.96 10.37 -7.38
C CYS A 127 12.71 9.93 -8.16
N SER A 128 11.84 10.85 -8.60
CA SER A 128 10.55 10.54 -9.25
C SER A 128 10.66 9.58 -10.44
N GLY A 129 11.69 9.77 -11.28
CA GLY A 129 11.91 8.95 -12.48
C GLY A 129 12.49 7.55 -12.24
N ASN A 130 12.87 7.22 -11.00
CA ASN A 130 13.52 5.95 -10.67
C ASN A 130 12.98 5.32 -9.38
N THR A 131 11.71 5.58 -9.06
CA THR A 131 11.04 5.02 -7.88
C THR A 131 9.86 4.17 -8.32
N LEU A 132 9.89 2.88 -7.98
CA LEU A 132 8.74 2.00 -8.10
C LEU A 132 7.80 2.25 -6.91
N VAL A 133 6.58 2.70 -7.20
CA VAL A 133 5.52 2.90 -6.21
C VAL A 133 4.63 1.67 -6.22
N ILE A 134 4.29 1.19 -5.02
CA ILE A 134 3.39 0.07 -4.82
C ILE A 134 2.36 0.49 -3.78
N PHE A 135 1.08 0.33 -4.11
CA PHE A 135 -0.02 0.52 -3.19
C PHE A 135 -0.79 -0.78 -3.03
N THR A 136 -1.02 -1.18 -1.79
CA THR A 136 -1.85 -2.32 -1.43
C THR A 136 -2.40 -2.15 -0.02
N VAL A 137 -3.41 -2.95 0.32
CA VAL A 137 -3.88 -3.15 1.70
C VAL A 137 -3.60 -4.59 2.15
N ASP A 138 -3.78 -4.87 3.44
CA ASP A 138 -3.48 -6.15 4.08
C ASP A 138 -4.63 -7.16 3.99
N HIS A 139 -5.87 -6.69 4.00
CA HIS A 139 -7.07 -7.52 3.88
C HIS A 139 -8.28 -6.72 3.35
N GLY A 140 -9.37 -7.43 3.07
CA GLY A 140 -10.63 -6.84 2.63
C GLY A 140 -11.34 -5.97 3.68
N ILE A 141 -12.48 -5.40 3.30
CA ILE A 141 -13.17 -4.36 4.08
C ILE A 141 -13.74 -4.88 5.42
N PRO A 142 -13.92 -4.02 6.46
CA PRO A 142 -14.32 -4.46 7.81
C PRO A 142 -15.84 -4.65 7.93
N TYR A 143 -16.40 -5.51 7.08
CA TYR A 143 -17.83 -5.80 6.99
C TYR A 143 -18.10 -7.31 7.03
N PRO A 144 -19.31 -7.76 7.42
CA PRO A 144 -19.65 -9.18 7.49
C PRO A 144 -19.37 -9.90 6.17
N GLY A 145 -18.66 -11.03 6.22
CA GLY A 145 -18.30 -11.81 5.03
C GLY A 145 -17.07 -11.31 4.26
N ALA A 146 -16.43 -10.21 4.70
CA ALA A 146 -15.18 -9.69 4.15
C ALA A 146 -13.99 -10.01 5.09
N LYS A 147 -13.45 -9.03 5.84
CA LYS A 147 -12.34 -9.26 6.80
C LYS A 147 -12.59 -10.51 7.65
N TRP A 148 -11.56 -11.35 7.80
CA TRP A 148 -11.56 -12.68 8.43
C TRP A 148 -12.21 -13.83 7.62
N CYS A 149 -12.75 -13.57 6.44
CA CYS A 149 -13.31 -14.59 5.55
C CYS A 149 -12.44 -14.79 4.30
N LEU A 150 -12.39 -16.03 3.78
CA LEU A 150 -11.73 -16.37 2.51
C LEU A 150 -12.67 -16.20 1.30
N ARG A 151 -13.51 -15.17 1.32
CA ARG A 151 -14.37 -14.78 0.19
C ARG A 151 -13.70 -13.61 -0.53
N ASP A 152 -14.07 -13.35 -1.77
CA ASP A 152 -13.51 -12.25 -2.59
C ASP A 152 -13.46 -10.94 -1.81
N ALA A 153 -14.57 -10.54 -1.17
CA ALA A 153 -14.62 -9.31 -0.37
C ALA A 153 -13.62 -9.24 0.81
N GLY A 154 -13.08 -10.38 1.25
CA GLY A 154 -12.09 -10.51 2.33
C GLY A 154 -10.64 -10.63 1.85
N ILE A 155 -10.39 -11.14 0.64
CA ILE A 155 -9.04 -11.44 0.13
C ILE A 155 -8.68 -10.70 -1.16
N GLU A 156 -9.67 -10.22 -1.92
CA GLU A 156 -9.47 -9.40 -3.11
C GLU A 156 -9.15 -7.96 -2.67
N VAL A 157 -7.88 -7.61 -2.78
CA VAL A 157 -7.35 -6.32 -2.35
C VAL A 157 -6.72 -5.56 -3.53
N PRO A 158 -6.72 -4.22 -3.52
CA PRO A 158 -6.00 -3.46 -4.53
C PRO A 158 -4.50 -3.78 -4.49
N LEU A 159 -3.91 -4.03 -5.66
CA LEU A 159 -2.47 -4.03 -5.87
C LEU A 159 -2.17 -3.13 -7.08
N VAL A 160 -1.64 -1.94 -6.82
CA VAL A 160 -1.28 -0.97 -7.85
C VAL A 160 0.23 -0.79 -7.86
N MET A 161 0.85 -0.95 -9.02
CA MET A 161 2.29 -0.78 -9.21
C MET A 161 2.55 0.25 -10.30
N TYR A 162 3.42 1.22 -10.03
CA TYR A 162 3.75 2.28 -10.97
C TYR A 162 5.25 2.59 -10.96
N LEU A 163 5.86 2.58 -12.13
CA LEU A 163 7.23 3.05 -12.35
C LEU A 163 7.29 3.79 -13.69
N ARG A 164 7.67 5.07 -13.62
CA ARG A 164 7.75 5.97 -14.78
C ARG A 164 8.63 5.37 -15.88
N GLY A 165 8.12 5.38 -17.12
CA GLY A 165 8.87 4.93 -18.29
C GLY A 165 9.11 3.42 -18.37
N SER A 166 8.44 2.62 -17.54
CA SER A 166 8.54 1.15 -17.54
C SER A 166 7.26 0.49 -18.06
N ALA A 167 7.24 -0.85 -18.13
CA ALA A 167 6.04 -1.61 -18.48
C ALA A 167 4.88 -1.47 -17.45
N LEU A 168 5.18 -0.94 -16.25
CA LEU A 168 4.19 -0.58 -15.21
C LEU A 168 3.61 0.83 -15.40
N SER A 169 3.91 1.51 -16.50
CA SER A 169 3.27 2.77 -16.87
C SER A 169 2.11 2.54 -17.85
N GLY A 170 1.19 3.51 -17.93
CA GLY A 170 0.09 3.50 -18.92
C GLY A 170 -1.25 2.95 -18.44
N GLY A 171 -1.44 2.68 -17.14
CA GLY A 171 -2.77 2.36 -16.57
C GLY A 171 -3.35 1.03 -17.01
N LYS A 172 -2.50 0.04 -17.31
CA LYS A 172 -2.93 -1.32 -17.68
C LYS A 172 -3.64 -2.00 -16.50
N VAL A 173 -4.68 -2.76 -16.82
CA VAL A 173 -5.39 -3.64 -15.88
C VAL A 173 -5.07 -5.07 -16.26
N TYR A 174 -4.76 -5.88 -15.25
CA TYR A 174 -4.44 -7.30 -15.38
C TYR A 174 -5.54 -8.09 -14.68
N GLU A 175 -6.05 -9.14 -15.33
CA GLU A 175 -7.14 -10.00 -14.81
C GLU A 175 -6.62 -11.32 -14.23
N GLU A 176 -5.31 -11.58 -14.35
CA GLU A 176 -4.66 -12.76 -13.82
C GLU A 176 -4.67 -12.78 -12.29
N LEU A 177 -4.79 -13.98 -11.72
CA LEU A 177 -4.74 -14.18 -10.29
C LEU A 177 -3.32 -13.97 -9.76
N ILE A 178 -3.20 -13.11 -8.75
CA ILE A 178 -1.96 -12.84 -8.02
C ILE A 178 -2.25 -12.91 -6.52
N SER A 179 -1.30 -13.44 -5.76
CA SER A 179 -1.33 -13.45 -4.30
C SER A 179 -0.27 -12.52 -3.72
N HIS A 180 -0.46 -12.02 -2.49
CA HIS A 180 0.57 -11.20 -1.83
C HIS A 180 1.92 -11.92 -1.69
N VAL A 181 1.93 -13.25 -1.61
CA VAL A 181 3.18 -14.03 -1.55
C VAL A 181 4.02 -13.88 -2.83
N ASP A 182 3.38 -13.54 -3.96
CA ASP A 182 4.00 -13.34 -5.27
C ASP A 182 4.65 -11.96 -5.41
N VAL A 183 4.25 -11.00 -4.56
CA VAL A 183 4.75 -9.62 -4.64
C VAL A 183 6.25 -9.57 -4.35
N LEU A 184 6.73 -10.21 -3.27
CA LEU A 184 8.15 -10.20 -2.93
C LEU A 184 9.05 -10.77 -4.05
N PRO A 185 8.84 -12.00 -4.58
CA PRO A 185 9.66 -12.52 -5.68
C PRO A 185 9.54 -11.67 -6.95
N THR A 186 8.36 -11.13 -7.25
CA THR A 186 8.16 -10.19 -8.38
C THR A 186 9.04 -8.96 -8.24
N LEU A 187 9.06 -8.34 -7.06
CA LEU A 187 9.86 -7.15 -6.80
C LEU A 187 11.36 -7.41 -6.88
N LEU A 188 11.82 -8.52 -6.29
CA LEU A 188 13.25 -8.86 -6.30
C LEU A 188 13.75 -9.08 -7.73
N ASP A 189 12.98 -9.80 -8.57
CA ASP A 189 13.32 -9.95 -9.99
C ASP A 189 13.28 -8.61 -10.74
N TRP A 190 12.29 -7.76 -10.44
CA TRP A 190 12.16 -6.44 -11.07
C TRP A 190 13.38 -5.56 -10.85
N ILE A 191 13.93 -5.57 -9.63
CA ILE A 191 15.10 -4.75 -9.26
C ILE A 191 16.44 -5.49 -9.45
N GLY A 192 16.43 -6.72 -9.99
CA GLY A 192 17.64 -7.51 -10.22
C GLY A 192 18.33 -8.01 -8.95
N VAL A 193 17.60 -8.15 -7.85
CA VAL A 193 18.14 -8.68 -6.58
C VAL A 193 17.90 -10.19 -6.50
N ARG A 194 18.92 -10.93 -6.06
CA ARG A 194 18.83 -12.39 -5.89
C ARG A 194 17.72 -12.75 -4.90
N LYS A 195 16.80 -13.60 -5.34
CA LYS A 195 15.73 -14.17 -4.50
C LYS A 195 16.30 -15.17 -3.47
N PRO A 196 15.84 -15.12 -2.20
CA PRO A 196 16.02 -16.23 -1.27
C PRO A 196 15.39 -17.52 -1.81
N SER A 197 15.93 -18.67 -1.44
CA SER A 197 15.43 -19.98 -1.89
C SER A 197 14.16 -20.44 -1.19
N ASN A 198 13.74 -19.75 -0.12
CA ASN A 198 12.59 -20.10 0.71
C ASN A 198 11.34 -19.26 0.40
N LEU A 199 11.27 -18.64 -0.78
CA LEU A 199 10.06 -17.95 -1.22
C LEU A 199 9.06 -18.95 -1.79
N GLU A 200 7.81 -18.87 -1.35
CA GLU A 200 6.72 -19.73 -1.82
C GLU A 200 5.96 -19.14 -3.01
N GLY A 201 6.02 -17.81 -3.19
CA GLY A 201 5.38 -17.13 -4.31
C GLY A 201 6.15 -17.23 -5.63
N VAL A 202 5.46 -16.92 -6.71
CA VAL A 202 5.98 -16.89 -8.09
C VAL A 202 6.18 -15.45 -8.55
N SER A 203 7.18 -15.22 -9.39
CA SER A 203 7.46 -13.88 -9.91
C SER A 203 6.66 -13.60 -11.18
N PHE A 204 5.92 -12.49 -11.19
CA PHE A 204 5.21 -11.97 -12.34
C PHE A 204 6.04 -10.96 -13.15
N SER A 205 7.31 -10.74 -12.80
CA SER A 205 8.14 -9.70 -13.44
C SER A 205 8.29 -9.92 -14.95
N ALA A 206 8.47 -11.16 -15.41
CA ALA A 206 8.54 -11.49 -16.83
C ALA A 206 7.22 -11.22 -17.55
N TYR A 207 6.10 -11.59 -16.93
CA TYR A 207 4.76 -11.35 -17.45
C TYR A 207 4.50 -9.85 -17.63
N LEU A 208 4.77 -9.07 -16.58
CA LEU A 208 4.56 -7.62 -16.58
C LEU A 208 5.44 -6.89 -17.61
N GLN A 209 6.67 -7.37 -17.86
CA GLN A 209 7.60 -6.72 -18.80
C GLN A 209 7.43 -7.18 -20.25
N LYS A 210 7.07 -8.44 -20.48
CA LYS A 210 7.15 -9.09 -21.81
C LYS A 210 5.85 -9.78 -22.25
N GLY A 211 4.84 -9.84 -21.39
CA GLY A 211 3.62 -10.64 -21.63
C GLY A 211 3.86 -12.15 -21.52
N GLU A 212 5.02 -12.58 -21.03
CA GLU A 212 5.36 -13.99 -20.88
C GLU A 212 4.94 -14.48 -19.49
N PHE A 213 3.79 -15.16 -19.41
CA PHE A 213 3.38 -15.84 -18.18
C PHE A 213 3.88 -17.28 -18.17
N ARG A 214 4.63 -17.65 -17.13
CA ARG A 214 4.99 -19.03 -16.82
C ARG A 214 4.67 -19.29 -15.34
N PRO A 215 3.50 -19.89 -15.04
CA PRO A 215 3.16 -20.24 -13.67
C PRO A 215 4.13 -21.28 -13.10
#